data_AF-A0A8T4JUE0-F1
#
_entry.id   AF-A0A8T4JUE0-F1
#
_cell.length_a   1.000
_cell.length_b   1.000
_cell.length_c   1.000
_cell.angle_alpha   90.00
_cell.angle_beta   90.00
_cell.angle_gamma   90.00
#
_symmetry.space_group_name_H-M   'P 1'
#
loop_
_entity.id
_entity.type
_entity.pdbx_description
1 polymer ?
#
loop_
_entity_poly.entity_id
_entity_poly.type
_entity_poly.pdbx_seq_one_letter_code
_entity_poly.pdbx_strand_id
1 'polypeptide(L)'
;METEKKNKGYTLIELVIVVAIFTILLGILSPSLNAIPYFRMRRAAGSVNEALKRTKTEAMNRLVGEMKLEWKENDGYYISYYLDRGKVGGMSHVQQDQPEKIAPANLTITYTDNRGTYDLKTLPSHSLILTYDRASGAFLPVQSQVVTQEQILLDLEAGKDVTFYPIGRNQYCQKITVTAGNHSRSVVLNQKAGTCQLVNE
;
A
#
# COMPACT_ATOMS: atom_id res chain seq x y z
N MET A 1 -29.30 -22.82 67.33
CA MET A 1 -29.33 -23.84 66.27
C MET A 1 -28.33 -23.39 65.23
N GLU A 2 -27.09 -23.85 65.34
CA GLU A 2 -25.96 -23.42 64.51
C GLU A 2 -25.86 -24.38 63.32
N THR A 3 -25.94 -23.85 62.10
CA THR A 3 -25.82 -24.63 60.87
C THR A 3 -24.34 -24.83 60.55
N GLU A 4 -23.84 -26.04 60.78
CA GLU A 4 -22.48 -26.43 60.35
C GLU A 4 -22.33 -26.24 58.83
N LYS A 5 -21.49 -25.28 58.44
CA LYS A 5 -21.00 -25.17 57.06
C LYS A 5 -20.08 -26.35 56.77
N LYS A 6 -20.56 -27.32 55.99
CA LYS A 6 -19.71 -28.36 55.40
C LYS A 6 -18.73 -27.74 54.40
N ASN A 7 -17.50 -27.52 54.83
CA ASN A 7 -16.39 -27.23 53.94
C ASN A 7 -16.06 -28.50 53.14
N LYS A 8 -16.62 -28.63 51.92
CA LYS A 8 -16.22 -29.66 50.97
C LYS A 8 -14.83 -29.30 50.43
N GLY A 9 -13.81 -29.98 50.91
CA GLY A 9 -12.46 -29.90 50.34
C GLY A 9 -12.44 -30.54 48.96
N TYR A 10 -11.69 -29.95 48.03
CA TYR A 10 -11.44 -30.54 46.72
C TYR A 10 -10.48 -31.72 46.85
N THR A 11 -10.73 -32.77 46.08
CA THR A 11 -9.82 -33.92 46.02
C THR A 11 -8.57 -33.58 45.21
N LEU A 12 -7.46 -34.25 45.51
CA LEU A 12 -6.19 -34.04 44.81
C LEU A 12 -6.33 -34.31 43.31
N ILE A 13 -7.16 -35.29 42.93
CA ILE A 13 -7.43 -35.63 41.53
C ILE A 13 -8.19 -34.52 40.79
N GLU A 14 -9.18 -33.87 41.43
CA GLU A 14 -9.89 -32.74 40.84
C GLU A 14 -8.94 -31.58 40.56
N LEU A 15 -8.00 -31.30 41.46
CA LEU A 15 -7.02 -30.24 41.28
C LEU A 15 -6.07 -30.54 40.10
N VAL A 16 -5.62 -31.80 39.96
CA VAL A 16 -4.76 -32.22 38.83
C VAL A 16 -5.49 -32.06 37.50
N ILE A 17 -6.76 -32.46 37.42
CA ILE A 17 -7.58 -32.33 36.20
C ILE A 17 -7.77 -30.85 35.82
N VAL A 18 -8.06 -29.99 36.80
CA VAL A 18 -8.24 -28.55 36.56
C VAL A 18 -6.95 -27.92 36.04
N VAL A 19 -5.79 -28.22 36.63
CA VAL A 19 -4.50 -27.71 36.18
C VAL A 19 -4.17 -28.22 34.77
N ALA A 20 -4.47 -29.48 34.45
CA ALA A 20 -4.26 -30.03 33.11
C ALA A 20 -5.12 -29.34 32.05
N ILE A 21 -6.41 -29.08 32.33
CA ILE A 21 -7.28 -28.35 31.40
C ILE A 21 -6.79 -26.90 31.24
N PHE A 22 -6.42 -26.24 32.33
CA PHE A 22 -5.96 -24.85 32.29
C PHE A 22 -4.66 -24.69 31.50
N THR A 23 -3.72 -25.63 31.63
CA THR A 23 -2.47 -25.64 30.86
C THR A 23 -2.69 -25.86 29.36
N ILE A 24 -3.59 -26.77 28.98
CA ILE A 24 -3.97 -26.97 27.57
C ILE A 24 -4.63 -25.71 27.00
N LEU A 25 -5.57 -25.11 27.74
CA LEU A 25 -6.26 -23.89 27.31
C LEU A 25 -5.29 -22.71 27.15
N LEU A 26 -4.38 -22.51 28.10
CA LEU A 26 -3.34 -21.48 28.00
C LEU A 26 -2.38 -21.73 26.83
N GLY A 27 -2.10 -23.00 26.49
CA GLY A 27 -1.29 -23.36 25.32
C GLY A 27 -1.96 -23.01 23.99
N ILE A 28 -3.29 -23.14 23.89
CA ILE A 28 -4.07 -22.86 22.66
C ILE A 28 -4.33 -21.35 22.50
N LEU A 29 -4.37 -20.59 23.59
CA LEU A 29 -4.68 -19.15 23.60
C LEU A 29 -3.53 -18.24 23.18
N SER A 30 -2.45 -18.78 22.59
CA SER A 30 -1.41 -17.99 21.93
C SER A 30 -1.45 -18.06 20.39
N PRO A 31 -2.57 -17.73 19.70
CA PRO A 31 -2.43 -17.31 18.33
C PRO A 31 -1.62 -16.01 18.35
N SER A 32 -0.36 -16.09 17.91
CA SER A 32 0.56 -14.95 17.90
C SER A 32 -0.08 -13.75 17.17
N LEU A 33 0.05 -12.55 17.74
CA LEU A 33 -0.41 -11.28 17.15
C LEU A 33 0.40 -10.84 15.92
N ASN A 34 1.22 -11.74 15.34
CA ASN A 34 1.76 -11.60 14.00
C ASN A 34 0.62 -11.71 13.00
N ALA A 35 -0.14 -10.62 12.83
CA ALA A 35 -1.35 -10.54 12.02
C ALA A 35 -1.29 -11.42 10.77
N ILE A 36 -2.28 -12.32 10.64
CA ILE A 36 -2.43 -13.33 9.59
C ILE A 36 -2.04 -12.69 8.24
N PRO A 37 -1.13 -13.29 7.45
CA PRO A 37 -0.68 -12.76 6.16
C PRO A 37 -1.83 -12.27 5.26
N TYR A 38 -2.96 -12.97 5.29
CA TYR A 38 -4.22 -12.58 4.64
C TYR A 38 -4.72 -11.17 5.03
N PHE A 39 -4.76 -10.84 6.32
CA PHE A 39 -5.20 -9.52 6.79
C PHE A 39 -4.24 -8.42 6.34
N ARG A 40 -2.93 -8.67 6.40
CA ARG A 40 -1.91 -7.73 5.94
C ARG A 40 -2.03 -7.48 4.43
N MET A 41 -2.25 -8.53 3.65
CA MET A 41 -2.51 -8.42 2.21
C MET A 41 -3.76 -7.58 1.93
N ARG A 42 -4.88 -7.82 2.65
CA ARG A 42 -6.11 -7.04 2.44
C ARG A 42 -5.95 -5.57 2.79
N ARG A 43 -5.22 -5.27 3.87
CA ARG A 43 -4.89 -3.91 4.29
C ARG A 43 -4.00 -3.24 3.24
N ALA A 44 -2.93 -3.90 2.81
CA ALA A 44 -2.01 -3.36 1.82
C ALA A 44 -2.69 -3.05 0.48
N ALA A 45 -3.53 -3.96 -0.03
CA ALA A 45 -4.33 -3.70 -1.23
C ALA A 45 -5.30 -2.52 -1.02
N GLY A 46 -5.90 -2.42 0.17
CA GLY A 46 -6.71 -1.27 0.57
C GLY A 46 -5.94 0.05 0.54
N SER A 47 -4.76 0.08 1.15
CA SER A 47 -3.87 1.25 1.15
C SER A 47 -3.44 1.66 -0.25
N VAL A 48 -3.12 0.71 -1.15
CA VAL A 48 -2.84 1.01 -2.56
C VAL A 48 -4.05 1.65 -3.25
N ASN A 49 -5.25 1.09 -3.05
CA ASN A 49 -6.48 1.62 -3.63
C ASN A 49 -6.82 3.03 -3.12
N GLU A 50 -6.63 3.29 -1.83
CA GLU A 50 -6.81 4.63 -1.25
C GLU A 50 -5.75 5.61 -1.74
N ALA A 51 -4.49 5.16 -1.86
CA ALA A 51 -3.42 5.99 -2.36
C ALA A 51 -3.63 6.44 -3.80
N LEU A 52 -4.13 5.55 -4.68
CA LEU A 52 -4.50 5.91 -6.05
C LEU A 52 -5.60 6.99 -6.06
N LYS A 53 -6.65 6.81 -5.26
CA LYS A 53 -7.74 7.81 -5.15
C LYS A 53 -7.23 9.15 -4.64
N ARG A 54 -6.36 9.15 -3.62
CA ARG A 54 -5.71 10.37 -3.12
C ARG A 54 -4.87 11.03 -4.21
N THR A 55 -4.04 10.26 -4.90
CA THR A 55 -3.17 10.76 -5.99
C THR A 55 -3.99 11.43 -7.08
N LYS A 56 -5.14 10.86 -7.46
CA LYS A 56 -6.06 11.51 -8.41
C LYS A 56 -6.49 12.89 -7.92
N THR A 57 -6.97 12.98 -6.69
CA THR A 57 -7.38 14.26 -6.09
C THR A 57 -6.23 15.26 -6.08
N GLU A 58 -5.01 14.83 -5.72
CA GLU A 58 -3.86 15.74 -5.68
C GLU A 58 -3.42 16.18 -7.08
N ALA A 59 -3.31 15.25 -8.04
CA ALA A 59 -2.92 15.54 -9.42
C ALA A 59 -3.90 16.46 -10.16
N MET A 60 -5.20 16.36 -9.86
CA MET A 60 -6.20 17.25 -10.45
C MET A 60 -6.16 18.67 -9.88
N ASN A 61 -5.65 18.84 -8.66
CA ASN A 61 -5.64 20.12 -7.93
C ASN A 61 -4.26 20.81 -7.89
N ARG A 62 -3.20 20.15 -8.37
CA ARG A 62 -1.81 20.63 -8.32
C ARG A 62 -1.16 20.55 -9.69
N LEU A 63 0.01 21.17 -9.85
CA LEU A 63 0.84 20.96 -11.05
C LEU A 63 1.41 19.54 -11.09
N VAL A 64 1.77 18.99 -9.93
CA VAL A 64 2.28 17.62 -9.79
C VAL A 64 1.61 16.93 -8.62
N GLY A 65 1.14 15.71 -8.88
CA GLY A 65 0.62 14.78 -7.87
C GLY A 65 0.94 13.35 -8.27
N GLU A 66 2.12 12.86 -7.92
CA GLU A 66 2.55 11.49 -8.23
C GLU A 66 2.56 10.63 -6.97
N MET A 67 2.13 9.36 -7.08
CA MET A 67 2.45 8.36 -6.07
C MET A 67 3.60 7.49 -6.54
N LYS A 68 4.50 7.19 -5.61
CA LYS A 68 5.54 6.18 -5.75
C LYS A 68 5.28 5.06 -4.76
N LEU A 69 5.02 3.86 -5.29
CA LEU A 69 5.00 2.62 -4.54
C LEU A 69 6.38 1.98 -4.66
N GLU A 70 7.07 1.81 -3.54
CA GLU A 70 8.48 1.38 -3.49
C GLU A 70 8.65 0.16 -2.60
N TRP A 71 9.50 -0.77 -3.05
CA TRP A 71 10.03 -1.87 -2.26
C TRP A 71 11.35 -1.46 -1.60
N LYS A 72 11.47 -1.73 -0.30
CA LYS A 72 12.72 -1.60 0.46
C LYS A 72 13.15 -2.96 0.97
N GLU A 73 14.37 -3.34 0.58
CA GLU A 73 14.94 -4.63 0.92
C GLU A 73 14.91 -4.87 2.44
N ASN A 74 14.50 -6.09 2.83
CA ASN A 74 14.37 -6.54 4.23
C ASN A 74 13.37 -5.77 5.11
N ASP A 75 12.67 -4.77 4.58
CA ASP A 75 11.75 -3.94 5.37
C ASP A 75 10.29 -4.11 4.89
N GLY A 76 10.01 -3.79 3.62
CA GLY A 76 8.67 -3.91 3.06
C GLY A 76 8.36 -2.87 2.00
N TYR A 77 7.07 -2.58 1.84
CA TYR A 77 6.57 -1.68 0.80
C TYR A 77 6.09 -0.37 1.39
N TYR A 78 6.40 0.70 0.68
CA TYR A 78 6.11 2.07 1.07
C TYR A 78 5.35 2.80 -0.03
N ILE A 79 4.43 3.67 0.37
CA ILE A 79 3.85 4.67 -0.52
C ILE A 79 4.38 6.04 -0.09
N SER A 80 4.83 6.83 -1.06
CA SER A 80 5.12 8.25 -0.89
C SER A 80 4.49 9.06 -2.01
N TYR A 81 4.27 10.35 -1.75
CA TYR A 81 3.68 11.28 -2.72
C TYR A 81 4.68 12.37 -3.06
N TYR A 82 4.76 12.72 -4.34
CA TYR A 82 5.53 13.86 -4.83
C TYR A 82 4.51 14.90 -5.27
N LEU A 83 4.35 15.92 -4.43
CA LEU A 83 3.28 16.90 -4.57
C LEU A 83 3.87 18.29 -4.74
N ASP A 84 3.40 19.02 -5.75
CA ASP A 84 3.64 20.46 -5.82
C ASP A 84 2.79 21.17 -4.75
N ARG A 85 3.45 21.73 -3.74
CA ARG A 85 2.79 22.44 -2.63
C ARG A 85 2.50 23.91 -2.96
N GLY A 86 2.65 24.30 -4.23
CA GLY A 86 2.46 25.67 -4.68
C GLY A 86 3.72 26.50 -4.47
N LYS A 87 3.57 27.83 -4.53
CA LYS A 87 4.71 28.74 -4.52
C LYS A 87 5.16 29.07 -3.11
N VAL A 88 6.39 28.68 -2.76
CA VAL A 88 7.13 29.28 -1.63
C VAL A 88 8.17 30.22 -2.24
N GLY A 89 8.04 31.52 -1.98
CA GLY A 89 8.97 32.52 -2.55
C GLY A 89 8.90 32.69 -4.08
N GLY A 90 7.81 32.28 -4.73
CA GLY A 90 7.62 32.45 -6.18
C GLY A 90 7.97 31.22 -7.05
N MET A 91 8.62 30.21 -6.48
CA MET A 91 9.02 28.96 -7.15
C MET A 91 8.11 27.78 -6.76
N SER A 92 7.85 26.85 -7.69
CA SER A 92 7.17 25.57 -7.38
C SER A 92 7.93 24.83 -6.28
N HIS A 93 7.21 24.14 -5.40
CA HIS A 93 7.77 23.47 -4.24
C HIS A 93 7.31 22.02 -4.20
N VAL A 94 7.98 21.18 -4.99
CA VAL A 94 7.72 19.73 -4.98
C VAL A 94 8.42 19.11 -3.80
N GLN A 95 7.62 18.51 -2.93
CA GLN A 95 8.13 17.75 -1.81
C GLN A 95 7.67 16.31 -1.88
N GLN A 96 8.58 15.42 -1.48
CA GLN A 96 8.21 14.07 -1.13
C GLN A 96 7.58 14.08 0.27
N ASP A 97 6.33 13.64 0.36
CA ASP A 97 5.69 13.36 1.64
C ASP A 97 6.40 12.21 2.36
N GLN A 98 6.32 12.19 3.69
CA GLN A 98 6.90 11.10 4.49
C GLN A 98 6.40 9.74 3.99
N PRO A 99 7.31 8.80 3.62
CA PRO A 99 6.90 7.48 3.15
C PRO A 99 6.14 6.71 4.23
N GLU A 100 4.97 6.17 3.86
CA GLU A 100 4.14 5.34 4.73
C GLU A 100 4.36 3.85 4.40
N LYS A 101 4.68 3.04 5.41
CA LYS A 101 4.79 1.59 5.25
C LYS A 101 3.40 0.96 5.12
N ILE A 102 3.12 0.34 3.98
CA ILE A 102 1.82 -0.29 3.71
C ILE A 102 1.84 -1.81 3.83
N ALA A 103 3.00 -2.44 3.71
CA ALA A 103 3.15 -3.89 3.73
C ALA A 103 4.53 -4.33 4.24
N PRO A 104 4.61 -5.46 4.94
CA PRO A 104 5.89 -6.09 5.31
C PRO A 104 6.56 -6.81 4.13
N ALA A 105 7.83 -7.17 4.32
CA ALA A 105 8.68 -7.84 3.34
C ALA A 105 8.16 -9.20 2.83
N ASN A 106 7.41 -9.93 3.65
CA ASN A 106 6.91 -11.27 3.33
C ASN A 106 5.68 -11.27 2.40
N LEU A 107 5.14 -10.11 2.04
CA LEU A 107 4.16 -9.99 0.96
C LEU A 107 4.86 -9.80 -0.39
N THR A 108 4.16 -10.15 -1.46
CA THR A 108 4.58 -9.85 -2.83
C THR A 108 3.60 -8.85 -3.43
N ILE A 109 4.11 -7.74 -3.96
CA ILE A 109 3.30 -6.78 -4.72
C ILE A 109 3.82 -6.74 -6.15
N THR A 110 2.92 -7.03 -7.09
CA THR A 110 3.19 -7.00 -8.52
C THR A 110 2.26 -5.99 -9.19
N TYR A 111 2.65 -5.49 -10.36
CA TYR A 111 1.72 -4.81 -11.25
C TYR A 111 1.72 -5.44 -12.63
N THR A 112 0.59 -5.33 -13.32
CA THR A 112 0.41 -5.80 -14.69
C THR A 112 0.13 -4.61 -15.60
N ASP A 113 0.89 -4.51 -16.69
CA ASP A 113 0.59 -3.64 -17.83
C ASP A 113 0.22 -4.47 -19.06
N ASN A 114 0.15 -3.83 -20.23
CA ASN A 114 -0.14 -4.50 -21.50
C ASN A 114 0.98 -5.41 -22.03
N ARG A 115 2.16 -5.41 -21.42
CA ARG A 115 3.32 -6.23 -21.80
C ARG A 115 3.56 -7.40 -20.86
N GLY A 116 3.13 -7.30 -19.61
CA GLY A 116 3.24 -8.41 -18.67
C GLY A 116 3.06 -8.01 -17.22
N THR A 117 3.47 -8.91 -16.33
CA THR A 117 3.42 -8.74 -14.88
C THR A 117 4.83 -8.59 -14.33
N TYR A 118 5.03 -7.62 -13.45
CA TYR A 118 6.32 -7.27 -12.87
C TYR A 118 6.24 -7.31 -11.34
N ASP A 119 7.22 -7.97 -10.72
CA ASP A 119 7.39 -7.95 -9.26
C ASP A 119 8.23 -6.73 -8.87
N LEU A 120 7.70 -5.90 -7.95
CA LEU A 120 8.42 -4.73 -7.45
C LEU A 120 9.76 -5.10 -6.80
N LYS A 121 9.89 -6.32 -6.27
CA LYS A 121 11.15 -6.79 -5.68
C LYS A 121 12.24 -7.05 -6.70
N THR A 122 11.90 -7.31 -7.97
CA THR A 122 12.88 -7.68 -9.00
C THR A 122 13.07 -6.58 -10.06
N LEU A 123 12.22 -5.57 -10.05
CA LEU A 123 12.39 -4.39 -10.90
C LEU A 123 13.67 -3.64 -10.53
N PRO A 124 14.45 -3.16 -11.53
CA PRO A 124 15.64 -2.36 -11.26
C PRO A 124 15.38 -1.09 -10.44
N SER A 125 14.20 -0.48 -10.60
CA SER A 125 13.79 0.71 -9.86
C SER A 125 13.26 0.41 -8.45
N HIS A 126 12.98 -0.86 -8.16
CA HIS A 126 12.18 -1.32 -7.02
C HIS A 126 10.89 -0.52 -6.79
N SER A 127 10.35 0.13 -7.82
CA SER A 127 9.25 1.07 -7.66
C SER A 127 8.34 1.17 -8.87
N LEU A 128 7.08 1.50 -8.59
CA LEU A 128 6.04 1.84 -9.54
C LEU A 128 5.58 3.27 -9.25
N ILE A 129 5.67 4.13 -10.27
CA ILE A 129 5.24 5.53 -10.18
C ILE A 129 4.01 5.72 -11.06
N LEU A 130 2.94 6.23 -10.45
CA LEU A 130 1.66 6.46 -11.10
C LEU A 130 1.17 7.88 -10.83
N THR A 131 0.50 8.44 -11.82
CA THR A 131 -0.07 9.79 -11.79
C THR A 131 -1.27 9.87 -12.73
N TYR A 132 -1.93 11.02 -12.71
CA TYR A 132 -3.15 11.28 -13.45
C TYR A 132 -2.98 12.50 -14.33
N ASP A 133 -3.64 12.47 -15.47
CA ASP A 133 -3.83 13.65 -16.30
C ASP A 133 -4.72 14.64 -15.54
N ARG A 134 -4.22 15.86 -15.33
CA ARG A 134 -4.92 16.87 -14.51
C ARG A 134 -6.27 17.27 -15.11
N ALA A 135 -6.37 17.32 -16.44
CA ALA A 135 -7.55 17.84 -17.12
C ALA A 135 -8.67 16.80 -17.24
N SER A 136 -8.31 15.57 -17.60
CA SER A 136 -9.26 14.47 -17.82
C SER A 136 -9.45 13.58 -16.59
N GLY A 137 -8.51 13.61 -15.64
CA GLY A 137 -8.48 12.72 -14.48
C GLY A 137 -8.23 11.26 -14.84
N ALA A 138 -7.80 10.97 -16.08
CA ALA A 138 -7.41 9.64 -16.54
C ALA A 138 -6.02 9.26 -16.02
N PHE A 139 -5.71 7.97 -15.95
CA PHE A 139 -4.35 7.53 -15.66
C PHE A 139 -3.40 7.89 -16.80
N LEU A 140 -2.23 8.42 -16.45
CA LEU A 140 -1.09 8.50 -17.36
C LEU A 140 -0.36 7.13 -17.42
N PRO A 141 0.49 6.90 -18.43
CA PRO A 141 1.33 5.70 -18.46
C PRO A 141 2.19 5.59 -17.19
N VAL A 142 2.74 4.40 -16.93
CA VAL A 142 3.70 4.21 -15.84
C VAL A 142 4.89 5.14 -16.04
N GLN A 143 5.33 5.81 -14.98
CA GLN A 143 6.43 6.77 -15.04
C GLN A 143 7.76 6.09 -14.68
N SER A 144 8.83 6.49 -15.37
CA SER A 144 10.20 6.00 -15.15
C SER A 144 10.87 6.69 -13.96
N GLN A 145 10.48 7.92 -13.68
CA GLN A 145 11.02 8.75 -12.61
C GLN A 145 9.97 9.76 -12.18
N VAL A 146 10.15 10.29 -10.96
CA VAL A 146 9.31 11.36 -10.40
C VAL A 146 9.73 12.71 -10.97
N VAL A 147 8.77 13.62 -11.10
CA VAL A 147 9.01 14.99 -11.50
C VAL A 147 9.69 15.74 -10.36
N THR A 148 10.79 16.42 -10.67
CA THR A 148 11.54 17.25 -9.72
C THR A 148 11.10 18.71 -9.81
N GLN A 149 11.34 19.45 -8.73
CA GLN A 149 11.12 20.90 -8.71
C GLN A 149 11.92 21.62 -9.81
N GLU A 150 13.17 21.24 -10.02
CA GLU A 150 14.04 21.82 -11.05
C GLU A 150 13.43 21.66 -12.44
N GLN A 151 12.89 20.48 -12.77
CA GLN A 151 12.24 20.27 -14.06
C GLN A 151 11.01 21.15 -14.24
N ILE A 152 10.18 21.27 -13.20
CA ILE A 152 8.98 22.10 -13.27
C ILE A 152 9.36 23.56 -13.53
N LEU A 153 10.38 24.07 -12.84
CA LEU A 153 10.83 25.44 -13.07
C LEU A 153 11.31 25.64 -14.51
N LEU A 154 12.10 24.70 -15.05
CA LEU A 154 12.55 24.75 -16.44
C LEU A 154 11.39 24.72 -17.46
N ASP A 155 10.39 23.86 -17.23
CA ASP A 155 9.23 23.76 -18.11
C ASP A 155 8.38 25.05 -18.08
N LEU A 156 8.15 25.59 -16.88
CA LEU A 156 7.38 26.82 -16.69
C LEU A 156 8.09 28.06 -17.26
N GLU A 157 9.41 28.17 -17.09
CA GLU A 157 10.23 29.24 -17.71
C GLU A 157 10.19 29.16 -19.24
N ALA A 158 10.12 27.97 -19.80
CA ALA A 158 9.96 27.74 -21.23
C ALA A 158 8.52 27.92 -21.74
N GLY A 159 7.56 28.30 -20.87
CA GLY A 159 6.14 28.45 -21.21
C GLY A 159 5.44 27.13 -21.56
N LYS A 160 5.96 26.00 -21.07
CA LYS A 160 5.42 24.65 -21.28
C LYS A 160 4.66 24.19 -20.05
N ASP A 161 3.79 23.19 -20.26
CA ASP A 161 3.21 22.43 -19.16
C ASP A 161 4.24 21.44 -18.59
N VAL A 162 3.97 20.92 -17.39
CA VAL A 162 4.88 20.00 -16.68
C VAL A 162 5.08 18.71 -17.45
N THR A 163 6.34 18.37 -17.68
CA THR A 163 6.74 17.14 -18.38
C THR A 163 6.77 15.95 -17.44
N PHE A 164 5.98 14.93 -17.78
CA PHE A 164 6.04 13.59 -17.17
C PHE A 164 6.92 12.64 -17.99
N TYR A 165 7.38 11.56 -17.38
CA TYR A 165 8.39 10.64 -17.91
C TYR A 165 7.86 9.21 -18.14
N PRO A 166 6.93 8.99 -19.09
CA PRO A 166 6.34 7.68 -19.31
C PRO A 166 7.39 6.66 -19.78
N ILE A 167 7.38 5.45 -19.21
CA ILE A 167 8.25 4.33 -19.67
C ILE A 167 7.92 3.91 -21.11
N GLY A 168 6.72 4.22 -21.57
CA GLY A 168 6.26 3.97 -22.94
C GLY A 168 4.87 4.57 -23.18
N ARG A 169 4.56 4.93 -24.44
CA ARG A 169 3.33 5.65 -24.79
C ARG A 169 2.03 4.94 -24.40
N ASN A 170 2.02 3.60 -24.38
CA ASN A 170 0.84 2.79 -24.09
C ASN A 170 1.03 1.81 -22.90
N GLN A 171 2.02 2.06 -22.03
CA GLN A 171 2.27 1.21 -20.88
C GLN A 171 1.50 1.73 -19.67
N TYR A 172 0.22 1.37 -19.61
CA TYR A 172 -0.66 1.72 -18.49
C TYR A 172 -0.73 0.56 -17.51
N CYS A 173 -0.62 0.88 -16.21
CA CYS A 173 -0.89 -0.10 -15.17
C CYS A 173 -2.39 -0.46 -15.17
N GLN A 174 -2.69 -1.74 -15.35
CA GLN A 174 -4.06 -2.27 -15.41
C GLN A 174 -4.47 -2.91 -14.10
N LYS A 175 -3.51 -3.52 -13.38
CA LYS A 175 -3.78 -4.24 -12.14
C LYS A 175 -2.56 -4.16 -11.22
N ILE A 176 -2.79 -3.99 -9.93
CA ILE A 176 -1.78 -4.15 -8.87
C ILE A 176 -2.25 -5.28 -7.97
N THR A 177 -1.46 -6.34 -7.84
CA THR A 177 -1.82 -7.54 -7.08
C THR A 177 -0.93 -7.69 -5.86
N VAL A 178 -1.56 -7.83 -4.69
CA VAL A 178 -0.89 -8.13 -3.42
C VAL A 178 -1.14 -9.58 -3.05
N THR A 179 -0.07 -10.34 -2.83
CA THR A 179 -0.11 -11.78 -2.58
C THR A 179 0.47 -12.13 -1.22
N ALA A 180 -0.23 -13.02 -0.50
CA ALA A 180 0.16 -13.63 0.77
C ALA A 180 -0.03 -15.15 0.69
N GLY A 181 1.04 -15.89 0.38
CA GLY A 181 0.96 -17.33 0.16
C GLY A 181 -0.02 -17.65 -0.99
N ASN A 182 -1.08 -18.40 -0.70
CA ASN A 182 -2.09 -18.81 -1.67
C ASN A 182 -3.24 -17.81 -1.83
N HIS A 183 -3.23 -16.71 -1.09
CA HIS A 183 -4.26 -15.68 -1.18
C HIS A 183 -3.72 -14.47 -1.90
N SER A 184 -4.55 -13.85 -2.73
CA SER A 184 -4.22 -12.55 -3.33
C SER A 184 -5.42 -11.63 -3.35
N ARG A 185 -5.14 -10.34 -3.53
CA ARG A 185 -6.15 -9.32 -3.75
C ARG A 185 -5.58 -8.27 -4.67
N SER A 186 -6.42 -7.83 -5.59
CA SER A 186 -6.01 -6.96 -6.68
C SER A 186 -6.74 -5.64 -6.63
N VAL A 187 -6.03 -4.58 -7.01
CA VAL A 187 -6.59 -3.29 -7.38
C VAL A 187 -6.60 -3.22 -8.90
N VAL A 188 -7.77 -3.22 -9.52
CA VAL A 188 -7.95 -3.09 -10.96
C VAL A 188 -8.15 -1.62 -11.31
N LEU A 189 -7.40 -1.14 -12.29
CA LEU A 189 -7.39 0.26 -12.73
C LEU A 189 -8.16 0.41 -14.03
N ASN A 190 -9.09 1.35 -14.07
CA ASN A 190 -9.71 1.82 -15.31
C ASN A 190 -8.95 3.06 -15.79
N GLN A 191 -8.14 2.88 -16.82
CA GLN A 191 -7.29 3.91 -17.39
C GLN A 191 -8.07 5.19 -17.72
N LYS A 192 -9.13 5.09 -18.53
CA LYS A 192 -9.87 6.24 -19.06
C LYS A 192 -10.67 6.97 -17.99
N ALA A 193 -11.31 6.23 -17.09
CA ALA A 193 -12.08 6.83 -16.00
C ALA A 193 -11.18 7.34 -14.85
N GLY A 194 -9.92 6.91 -14.81
CA GLY A 194 -9.02 7.14 -13.68
C GLY A 194 -9.60 6.61 -12.37
N THR A 195 -10.30 5.48 -12.41
CA THR A 195 -10.91 4.86 -11.23
C THR A 195 -10.23 3.54 -10.93
N CYS A 196 -10.33 3.09 -9.68
CA CYS A 196 -9.77 1.83 -9.24
C CYS A 196 -10.75 1.08 -8.34
N GLN A 197 -10.71 -0.25 -8.39
CA GLN A 197 -11.60 -1.12 -7.65
C GLN A 197 -10.83 -2.31 -7.06
N LEU A 198 -11.20 -2.70 -5.84
CA LEU A 198 -10.68 -3.90 -5.20
C LEU A 198 -11.42 -5.13 -5.70
N VAL A 199 -10.67 -6.14 -6.09
CA VAL A 199 -11.17 -7.44 -6.55
C VAL A 199 -10.48 -8.53 -5.72
N ASN A 200 -11.27 -9.49 -5.25
CA ASN A 200 -10.72 -10.69 -4.61
C ASN A 200 -10.46 -11.73 -5.69
N GLU A 201 -9.35 -12.45 -5.58
CA GLU A 201 -8.97 -13.54 -6.49
C GLU A 201 -9.05 -14.89 -5.76
#